data_AF-A0AAN7NUL0-F1
#
_entry.id   AF-A0AAN7NUL0-F1
#
_cell.length_a   1.000
_cell.length_b   1.000
_cell.length_c   1.000
_cell.angle_alpha   90.00
_cell.angle_beta   90.00
_cell.angle_gamma   90.00
#
_symmetry.space_group_name_H-M   'P 1'
#
loop_
_entity.id
_entity.type
_entity.pdbx_description
1 polymer ?
#
loop_
_entity_poly.entity_id
_entity_poly.type
_entity_poly.pdbx_seq_one_letter_code
_entity_poly.pdbx_strand_id
1 'polypeptide(L)'
;MEQTQRKPYTWLEQFNAIIAKLCINYCKKRSYKSRCAAAVVSFNTKRPMYEAYKQLVGRSPGAFAKRIEMRNKQRILKRRHNETKFAQKGSLLFYHLKKTKDYGTYCNKPDMSPEEYNIAQDVYLKDIRLTEDEIRNIEQNTRVQRKSDLWFSERRKIVTASKFYDVCSKLPYTSRASLVQSIIRPKHFSAAATEYGVTHEEEAIRTLSQAVGKKN
;
A
#
# COMPACT_ATOMS: atom_id res chain seq x y z
N MET A 1 17.93 6.55 -26.71
CA MET A 1 17.66 5.24 -26.06
C MET A 1 18.58 5.13 -24.85
N GLU A 2 18.09 5.53 -23.68
CA GLU A 2 18.89 5.55 -22.46
C GLU A 2 18.17 4.68 -21.42
N GLN A 3 18.65 3.45 -21.24
CA GLN A 3 18.09 2.53 -20.26
C GLN A 3 18.49 2.99 -18.86
N THR A 4 17.53 3.55 -18.12
CA THR A 4 17.69 3.90 -16.71
C THR A 4 17.84 2.64 -15.87
N GLN A 5 19.07 2.25 -15.56
CA GLN A 5 19.34 1.15 -14.62
C GLN A 5 18.85 1.54 -13.22
N ARG A 6 17.79 0.87 -12.74
CA ARG A 6 17.35 0.96 -11.33
C ARG A 6 18.47 0.42 -10.43
N LYS A 7 19.12 1.31 -9.68
CA LYS A 7 20.10 0.96 -8.64
C LYS A 7 19.45 0.08 -7.55
N PRO A 8 20.04 -1.07 -7.17
CA PRO A 8 19.51 -1.94 -6.13
C PRO A 8 19.88 -1.39 -4.75
N TYR A 9 19.06 -0.51 -4.19
CA TYR A 9 19.24 0.06 -2.85
C TYR A 9 18.96 -0.92 -1.69
N THR A 10 18.69 -2.20 -1.94
CA THR A 10 18.10 -3.10 -0.93
C THR A 10 19.09 -3.97 -0.16
N TRP A 11 20.27 -4.27 -0.70
CA TRP A 11 21.20 -5.22 -0.07
C TRP A 11 22.07 -4.59 1.02
N LEU A 12 22.49 -3.35 0.82
CA LEU A 12 23.29 -2.59 1.79
C LEU A 12 22.49 -2.27 3.06
N GLU A 13 21.20 -1.92 2.88
CA GLU A 13 20.29 -1.59 3.98
C GLU A 13 19.86 -2.82 4.79
N GLN A 14 19.60 -3.95 4.13
CA GLN A 14 19.33 -5.22 4.81
C GLN A 14 20.53 -5.71 5.63
N PHE A 15 21.75 -5.46 5.14
CA PHE A 15 22.98 -5.78 5.86
C PHE A 15 23.23 -4.85 7.04
N ASN A 16 22.91 -3.55 6.89
CA ASN A 16 22.94 -2.58 7.99
C ASN A 16 22.05 -3.03 9.16
N ALA A 17 20.87 -3.61 8.91
CA ALA A 17 19.98 -4.09 9.98
C ALA A 17 20.52 -5.30 10.76
N ILE A 18 21.33 -6.17 10.14
CA ILE A 18 21.94 -7.34 10.80
C ILE A 18 23.16 -6.92 11.62
N ILE A 19 23.99 -6.03 11.07
CA ILE A 19 25.17 -5.50 11.76
C ILE A 19 24.80 -4.53 12.89
N ALA A 20 23.74 -3.71 12.74
CA ALA A 20 23.25 -2.81 13.78
C ALA A 20 22.94 -3.53 15.09
N LYS A 21 22.47 -4.77 15.01
CA LYS A 21 21.91 -5.51 16.15
C LYS A 21 22.91 -6.44 16.84
N LEU A 22 24.10 -6.63 16.28
CA LEU A 22 25.08 -7.64 16.73
C LEU A 22 26.50 -7.08 16.96
N CYS A 23 26.59 -5.88 17.55
CA CYS A 23 27.86 -5.35 18.10
C CYS A 23 28.90 -4.92 17.05
N ILE A 24 28.57 -3.98 16.16
CA ILE A 24 29.60 -3.13 15.54
C ILE A 24 29.20 -1.67 15.70
N ASN A 25 29.88 -1.02 16.63
CA ASN A 25 29.87 0.41 16.84
C ASN A 25 30.10 1.11 15.48
N TYR A 26 29.08 1.79 14.94
CA TYR A 26 29.05 2.36 13.59
C TYR A 26 30.20 3.36 13.31
N CYS A 27 30.87 3.83 14.35
CA CYS A 27 31.91 4.85 14.30
C CYS A 27 33.35 4.30 14.17
N LYS A 28 33.59 2.98 14.05
CA LYS A 28 34.97 2.47 13.91
C LYS A 28 35.50 2.57 12.47
N LYS A 29 36.70 3.13 12.33
CA LYS A 29 37.48 3.29 11.09
C LYS A 29 37.60 1.94 10.36
N ARG A 30 37.39 1.91 9.02
CA ARG A 30 37.40 0.72 8.11
C ARG A 30 36.14 -0.18 8.10
N SER A 31 35.04 0.22 8.73
CA SER A 31 33.77 -0.53 8.70
C SER A 31 33.18 -0.69 7.30
N TYR A 32 33.19 0.35 6.45
CA TYR A 32 32.59 0.30 5.10
C TYR A 32 33.28 -0.71 4.16
N LYS A 33 34.61 -0.65 4.03
CA LYS A 33 35.36 -1.56 3.14
C LYS A 33 35.17 -3.03 3.54
N SER A 34 35.14 -3.31 4.84
CA SER A 34 34.88 -4.64 5.39
C SER A 34 33.46 -5.12 5.04
N ARG A 35 32.46 -4.23 5.08
CA ARG A 35 31.08 -4.53 4.66
C ARG A 35 31.00 -4.85 3.17
N CYS A 36 31.67 -4.08 2.31
CA CYS A 36 31.70 -4.34 0.87
C CYS A 36 32.37 -5.69 0.56
N ALA A 37 33.51 -5.99 1.19
CA ALA A 37 34.20 -7.27 1.01
C ALA A 37 33.33 -8.45 1.46
N ALA A 38 32.69 -8.35 2.63
CA ALA A 38 31.77 -9.37 3.13
C ALA A 38 30.55 -9.58 2.21
N ALA A 39 30.00 -8.50 1.63
CA ALA A 39 28.90 -8.59 0.69
C ALA A 39 29.31 -9.32 -0.60
N VAL A 40 30.50 -9.06 -1.13
CA VAL A 40 31.06 -9.76 -2.30
C VAL A 40 31.24 -11.24 -2.00
N VAL A 41 31.81 -11.58 -0.84
CA VAL A 41 31.98 -12.98 -0.42
C VAL A 41 30.62 -13.68 -0.29
N SER A 42 29.63 -13.03 0.34
CA SER A 42 28.28 -13.61 0.47
C SER A 42 27.61 -13.82 -0.88
N PHE A 43 27.73 -12.85 -1.80
CA PHE A 43 27.14 -12.93 -3.14
C PHE A 43 27.73 -14.08 -3.95
N ASN A 44 29.05 -14.22 -3.93
CA ASN A 44 29.75 -15.25 -4.70
C ASN A 44 29.57 -16.65 -4.11
N THR A 45 29.65 -16.77 -2.78
CA THR A 45 29.61 -18.08 -2.12
C THR A 45 28.20 -18.62 -1.93
N LYS A 46 27.17 -17.74 -1.83
CA LYS A 46 25.78 -18.08 -1.48
C LYS A 46 25.65 -18.90 -0.18
N ARG A 47 26.71 -18.93 0.64
CA ARG A 47 26.77 -19.62 1.93
C ARG A 47 26.46 -18.64 3.06
N PRO A 48 25.96 -19.14 4.21
CA PRO A 48 25.85 -18.33 5.41
C PRO A 48 27.22 -17.80 5.85
N MET A 49 27.28 -16.50 6.17
CA MET A 49 28.46 -15.80 6.65
C MET A 49 28.97 -16.35 7.99
N TYR A 50 28.12 -16.97 8.82
CA TYR A 50 28.59 -17.63 10.04
C TYR A 50 29.60 -18.76 9.77
N GLU A 51 29.55 -19.40 8.59
CA GLU A 51 30.51 -20.45 8.20
C GLU A 51 31.88 -19.85 7.92
N ALA A 52 31.92 -18.74 7.15
CA ALA A 52 33.14 -17.98 6.88
C ALA A 52 33.75 -17.42 8.19
N TYR A 53 32.91 -16.88 9.08
CA TYR A 53 33.36 -16.43 10.38
C TYR A 53 33.96 -17.56 11.21
N LYS A 54 33.33 -18.75 11.24
CA LYS A 54 33.82 -19.91 11.98
C LYS A 54 35.21 -20.36 11.50
N GLN A 55 35.46 -20.30 10.18
CA GLN A 55 36.76 -20.62 9.59
C GLN A 55 37.82 -19.57 9.91
N LEU A 56 37.47 -18.28 9.86
CA LEU A 56 38.41 -17.17 10.08
C LEU A 56 38.79 -16.99 11.55
N VAL A 57 37.84 -17.15 12.47
CA VAL A 57 38.01 -16.83 13.90
C VAL A 57 38.25 -18.11 14.74
N GLY A 58 38.07 -19.29 14.15
CA GLY A 58 38.17 -20.58 14.86
C GLY A 58 37.07 -20.81 15.91
N ARG A 59 36.12 -19.87 16.03
CA ARG A 59 34.99 -19.92 16.95
C ARG A 59 33.70 -19.65 16.21
N SER A 60 32.63 -20.31 16.63
CA SER A 60 31.34 -20.15 15.99
C SER A 60 30.58 -18.95 16.57
N PRO A 61 29.85 -18.17 15.75
CA PRO A 61 28.98 -17.12 16.28
C PRO A 61 27.92 -17.66 17.23
N GLY A 62 27.45 -16.80 18.14
CA GLY A 62 26.38 -17.15 19.08
C GLY A 62 25.11 -17.67 18.39
N ALA A 63 24.35 -18.51 19.10
CA ALA A 63 23.16 -19.18 18.57
C ALA A 63 22.13 -18.21 17.95
N PHE A 64 22.01 -17.00 18.51
CA PHE A 64 21.14 -15.95 18.00
C PHE A 64 21.52 -15.50 16.58
N ALA A 65 22.80 -15.23 16.33
CA ALA A 65 23.30 -14.78 15.02
C ALA A 65 23.03 -15.83 13.93
N LYS A 66 23.30 -17.10 14.24
CA LYS A 66 22.97 -18.23 13.36
C LYS A 66 21.48 -18.31 13.06
N ARG A 67 20.63 -18.15 14.08
CA ARG A 67 19.17 -18.23 13.93
C ARG A 67 18.62 -17.14 13.01
N ILE A 68 19.12 -15.91 13.14
CA ILE A 68 18.72 -14.79 12.28
C ILE A 68 19.13 -15.04 10.82
N GLU A 69 20.37 -15.48 10.60
CA GLU A 69 20.86 -15.76 9.25
C GLU A 69 20.09 -16.91 8.58
N MET A 70 19.84 -17.99 9.32
CA MET A 70 19.04 -19.11 8.83
C MET A 70 17.59 -18.70 8.53
N ARG A 71 16.98 -17.87 9.38
CA ARG A 71 15.63 -17.33 9.13
C ARG A 71 15.60 -16.46 7.87
N ASN A 72 16.62 -15.64 7.63
CA ASN A 72 16.73 -14.83 6.41
C ASN A 72 16.93 -15.70 5.18
N LYS A 73 17.78 -16.74 5.24
CA LYS A 73 17.94 -17.73 4.18
C LYS A 73 16.61 -18.41 3.84
N GLN A 74 15.85 -18.84 4.86
CA GLN A 74 14.51 -19.42 4.67
C GLN A 74 13.53 -18.43 4.04
N ARG A 75 13.56 -17.14 4.44
CA ARG A 75 12.72 -16.10 3.84
C ARG A 75 13.05 -15.86 2.36
N ILE A 76 14.33 -15.82 2.01
CA ILE A 76 14.79 -15.66 0.62
C ILE A 76 14.38 -16.88 -0.21
N LEU A 77 14.58 -18.09 0.31
CA LEU A 77 14.16 -19.33 -0.36
C LEU A 77 12.64 -19.39 -0.55
N LYS A 78 11.85 -19.05 0.48
CA LYS A 78 10.39 -18.94 0.36
C LYS A 78 9.98 -17.88 -0.65
N ARG A 79 10.64 -16.73 -0.68
CA ARG A 79 10.37 -15.66 -1.65
C ARG A 79 10.66 -16.13 -3.07
N ARG A 80 11.80 -16.78 -3.32
CA ARG A 80 12.12 -17.36 -4.63
C ARG A 80 11.13 -18.44 -5.04
N HIS A 81 10.76 -19.34 -4.14
CA HIS A 81 9.74 -20.37 -4.37
C HIS A 81 8.38 -19.78 -4.69
N ASN A 82 8.00 -18.71 -3.99
CA ASN A 82 6.79 -17.97 -4.26
C ASN A 82 6.88 -17.24 -5.60
N GLU A 83 8.00 -16.59 -5.92
CA GLU A 83 8.25 -15.94 -7.22
C GLU A 83 8.14 -16.96 -8.37
N THR A 84 8.69 -18.17 -8.24
CA THR A 84 8.50 -19.24 -9.23
C THR A 84 7.06 -19.75 -9.27
N LYS A 85 6.37 -19.85 -8.13
CA LYS A 85 4.94 -20.21 -8.10
C LYS A 85 4.04 -19.14 -8.69
N PHE A 86 4.35 -17.86 -8.51
CA PHE A 86 3.61 -16.73 -9.10
C PHE A 86 3.92 -16.57 -10.60
N ALA A 87 5.13 -16.91 -11.03
CA ALA A 87 5.50 -16.96 -12.44
C ALA A 87 4.83 -18.15 -13.17
N GLN A 88 4.70 -19.32 -12.52
CA GLN A 88 3.98 -20.48 -13.07
C GLN A 88 2.46 -20.37 -12.93
N LYS A 89 1.95 -19.77 -11.85
CA LYS A 89 0.56 -19.33 -11.73
C LYS A 89 0.37 -17.95 -12.35
N GLY A 90 0.88 -17.77 -13.56
CA GLY A 90 0.36 -16.72 -14.42
C GLY A 90 -1.16 -16.85 -14.45
N SER A 91 -1.85 -15.81 -13.98
CA SER A 91 -3.07 -15.35 -14.66
C SER A 91 -4.31 -16.27 -14.62
N LEU A 92 -4.68 -16.91 -13.50
CA LEU A 92 -5.98 -17.63 -13.45
C LEU A 92 -7.01 -17.08 -12.46
N LEU A 93 -6.62 -16.41 -11.38
CA LEU A 93 -7.62 -15.85 -10.44
C LEU A 93 -7.96 -14.36 -10.63
N PHE A 94 -7.16 -13.62 -11.40
CA PHE A 94 -7.42 -12.19 -11.66
C PHE A 94 -7.78 -11.88 -13.12
N TYR A 95 -7.70 -12.87 -14.02
CA TYR A 95 -8.04 -12.66 -15.43
C TYR A 95 -9.54 -12.73 -15.71
N HIS A 96 -10.31 -13.39 -14.84
CA HIS A 96 -11.76 -13.56 -14.99
C HIS A 96 -12.63 -12.57 -14.20
N LEU A 97 -12.05 -11.77 -13.30
CA LEU A 97 -12.73 -10.59 -12.75
C LEU A 97 -12.69 -9.47 -13.80
N LYS A 98 -13.47 -9.68 -14.87
CA LYS A 98 -13.86 -8.72 -15.92
C LYS A 98 -12.77 -7.69 -16.25
N LYS A 99 -11.99 -7.98 -17.30
CA LYS A 99 -11.55 -6.92 -18.23
C LYS A 99 -12.82 -6.19 -18.70
N THR A 100 -13.30 -5.22 -17.92
CA THR A 100 -14.18 -4.21 -18.49
C THR A 100 -13.32 -3.49 -19.50
N LYS A 101 -13.73 -3.58 -20.76
CA LYS A 101 -13.02 -3.07 -21.94
C LYS A 101 -12.64 -1.59 -21.77
N ASP A 102 -13.37 -0.90 -20.89
CA ASP A 102 -13.41 0.56 -20.79
C ASP A 102 -12.44 1.12 -19.74
N TYR A 103 -12.04 0.34 -18.71
CA TYR A 103 -11.19 0.86 -17.62
C TYR A 103 -10.19 -0.20 -17.14
N GLY A 104 -8.90 -0.01 -17.47
CA GLY A 104 -7.80 -0.93 -17.14
C GLY A 104 -6.44 -0.39 -17.58
N THR A 105 -5.38 -1.21 -17.50
CA THR A 105 -3.97 -0.86 -17.78
C THR A 105 -3.69 -0.29 -19.19
N TYR A 106 -4.71 -0.27 -20.06
CA TYR A 106 -4.69 0.23 -21.44
C TYR A 106 -5.56 1.48 -21.68
N CYS A 107 -6.07 2.14 -20.62
CA CYS A 107 -6.83 3.41 -20.68
C CYS A 107 -5.94 4.62 -21.04
N ASN A 108 -4.98 4.44 -21.96
CA ASN A 108 -4.06 5.50 -22.39
C ASN A 108 -4.64 6.35 -23.51
N LYS A 109 -5.73 5.90 -24.14
CA LYS A 109 -6.48 6.68 -25.12
C LYS A 109 -7.63 7.38 -24.37
N PRO A 110 -7.71 8.72 -24.40
CA PRO A 110 -8.86 9.42 -23.84
C PRO A 110 -10.12 9.05 -24.63
N ASP A 111 -11.23 8.82 -23.92
CA ASP A 111 -12.52 8.43 -24.52
C ASP A 111 -13.15 9.58 -25.34
N MET A 112 -12.75 10.81 -25.05
CA MET A 112 -13.23 12.03 -25.70
C MET A 112 -12.08 13.00 -25.96
N SER A 113 -12.28 13.92 -26.88
CA SER A 113 -11.32 14.99 -27.15
C SER A 113 -11.17 15.92 -25.94
N PRO A 114 -10.07 16.69 -25.83
CA PRO A 114 -9.89 17.65 -24.74
C PRO A 114 -11.00 18.71 -24.69
N GLU A 115 -11.53 19.12 -25.84
CA GLU A 115 -12.61 20.10 -25.94
C GLU A 115 -13.92 19.53 -25.40
N GLU A 116 -14.31 18.34 -25.84
CA GLU A 116 -15.49 17.63 -25.33
C GLU A 116 -15.38 17.36 -23.83
N TYR A 117 -14.18 17.03 -23.34
CA TYR A 117 -13.92 16.82 -21.92
C TYR A 117 -14.17 18.09 -21.10
N ASN A 118 -13.66 19.24 -21.55
CA ASN A 118 -13.86 20.51 -20.84
C ASN A 118 -15.35 20.88 -20.78
N ILE A 119 -16.08 20.68 -21.88
CA ILE A 119 -17.54 20.89 -21.92
C ILE A 119 -18.24 19.96 -20.93
N ALA A 120 -17.91 18.67 -20.95
CA ALA A 120 -18.49 17.69 -20.03
C ALA A 120 -18.17 18.01 -18.56
N GLN A 121 -16.95 18.47 -18.27
CA GLN A 121 -16.53 18.92 -16.95
C GLN A 121 -17.38 20.10 -16.46
N ASP A 122 -17.61 21.10 -17.31
CA ASP A 122 -18.40 22.27 -16.95
C ASP A 122 -19.87 21.93 -16.71
N VAL A 123 -20.44 21.05 -17.54
CA VAL A 123 -21.80 20.53 -17.34
C VAL A 123 -21.90 19.79 -16.01
N TYR A 124 -20.93 18.91 -15.73
CA TYR A 124 -20.89 18.14 -14.49
C TYR A 124 -20.76 19.04 -13.25
N LEU A 125 -19.88 20.04 -13.30
CA LEU A 125 -19.68 20.99 -12.20
C LEU A 125 -20.92 21.85 -11.91
N LYS A 126 -21.75 22.10 -12.93
CA LYS A 126 -23.04 22.76 -12.74
C LYS A 126 -24.08 21.81 -12.13
N ASP A 127 -24.11 20.55 -12.56
CA ASP A 127 -25.04 19.54 -12.06
C ASP A 127 -24.84 19.20 -10.57
N ILE A 128 -23.59 19.19 -10.10
CA ILE A 128 -23.28 18.94 -8.69
C ILE A 128 -23.51 20.15 -7.76
N ARG A 129 -23.80 21.34 -8.32
CA ARG A 129 -24.10 22.52 -7.50
C ARG A 129 -25.53 22.43 -7.00
N LEU A 130 -25.64 22.20 -5.70
CA LEU A 130 -26.92 22.10 -5.01
C LEU A 130 -27.21 23.36 -4.20
N THR A 131 -28.48 23.67 -4.07
CA THR A 131 -29.00 24.68 -3.13
C THR A 131 -28.93 24.17 -1.69
N GLU A 132 -28.97 25.08 -0.71
CA GLU A 132 -28.94 24.68 0.70
C GLU A 132 -30.10 23.76 1.09
N ASP A 133 -31.28 23.98 0.54
CA ASP A 133 -32.46 23.17 0.85
C ASP A 133 -32.32 21.74 0.29
N GLU A 134 -31.75 21.60 -0.90
CA GLU A 134 -31.41 20.28 -1.47
C GLU A 134 -30.36 19.56 -0.63
N ILE A 135 -29.33 20.28 -0.16
CA ILE A 135 -28.31 19.72 0.72
C ILE A 135 -28.94 19.21 2.03
N ARG A 136 -29.82 20.00 2.65
CA ARG A 136 -30.54 19.59 3.87
C ARG A 136 -31.43 18.38 3.62
N ASN A 137 -32.13 18.34 2.49
CA ASN A 137 -32.99 17.21 2.12
C ASN A 137 -32.17 15.93 1.91
N ILE A 138 -31.03 16.02 1.21
CA ILE A 138 -30.12 14.89 1.01
C ILE A 138 -29.56 14.41 2.36
N GLU A 139 -29.15 15.32 3.25
CA GLU A 139 -28.68 14.98 4.59
C GLU A 139 -29.73 14.15 5.33
N GLN A 140 -30.96 14.66 5.42
CA GLN A 140 -32.07 14.00 6.12
C GLN A 140 -32.35 12.60 5.54
N ASN A 141 -32.46 12.48 4.23
CA ASN A 141 -32.75 11.21 3.55
C ASN A 141 -31.60 10.20 3.60
N THR A 142 -30.40 10.65 3.98
CA THR A 142 -29.21 9.80 4.03
C THR A 142 -28.61 9.65 5.42
N ARG A 143 -29.31 10.10 6.48
CA ARG A 143 -28.91 9.92 7.89
C ARG A 143 -28.64 8.46 8.27
N VAL A 144 -29.35 7.52 7.67
CA VAL A 144 -29.15 6.07 7.89
C VAL A 144 -27.94 5.50 7.14
N GLN A 145 -27.21 6.35 6.42
CA GLN A 145 -25.93 6.08 5.74
C GLN A 145 -25.96 4.80 4.89
N ARG A 146 -25.25 3.75 5.32
CA ARG A 146 -25.10 2.48 4.60
C ARG A 146 -26.40 1.72 4.38
N LYS A 147 -27.46 2.05 5.11
CA LYS A 147 -28.79 1.44 4.95
C LYS A 147 -29.63 2.14 3.88
N SER A 148 -29.16 3.26 3.32
CA SER A 148 -29.85 4.02 2.27
C SER A 148 -29.15 3.83 0.93
N ASP A 149 -29.90 3.43 -0.09
CA ASP A 149 -29.39 3.34 -1.47
C ASP A 149 -29.09 4.72 -2.06
N LEU A 150 -29.85 5.74 -1.63
CA LEU A 150 -29.61 7.13 -2.00
C LEU A 150 -28.23 7.59 -1.54
N TRP A 151 -27.79 7.19 -0.34
CA TRP A 151 -26.45 7.52 0.16
C TRP A 151 -25.34 7.00 -0.77
N PHE A 152 -25.49 5.78 -1.29
CA PHE A 152 -24.52 5.26 -2.27
C PHE A 152 -24.57 6.02 -3.59
N SER A 153 -25.76 6.41 -4.04
CA SER A 153 -25.95 7.17 -5.28
C SER A 153 -25.32 8.56 -5.23
N GLU A 154 -25.56 9.30 -4.14
CA GLU A 154 -24.96 10.63 -3.95
C GLU A 154 -23.44 10.56 -3.79
N ARG A 155 -22.93 9.57 -3.03
CA ARG A 155 -21.48 9.41 -2.86
C ARG A 155 -20.74 9.04 -4.13
N ARG A 156 -21.38 8.44 -5.13
CA ARG A 156 -20.74 8.14 -6.43
C ARG A 156 -20.46 9.40 -7.24
N LYS A 157 -21.15 10.51 -6.97
CA LYS A 157 -20.96 11.80 -7.65
C LYS A 157 -19.79 12.63 -7.08
N ILE A 158 -19.28 12.28 -5.89
CA ILE A 158 -18.31 13.12 -5.18
C ILE A 158 -17.08 12.35 -4.71
N VAL A 159 -15.96 13.07 -4.55
CA VAL A 159 -14.79 12.54 -3.86
C VAL A 159 -15.03 12.64 -2.35
N THR A 160 -15.16 11.49 -1.69
CA THR A 160 -15.41 11.44 -0.25
C THR A 160 -14.16 11.81 0.57
N ALA A 161 -14.35 12.30 1.79
CA ALA A 161 -13.27 12.69 2.70
C ALA A 161 -12.19 11.61 2.86
N SER A 162 -12.60 10.34 2.97
CA SER A 162 -11.68 9.18 3.10
C SER A 162 -10.73 8.99 1.92
N LYS A 163 -11.06 9.56 0.74
CA LYS A 163 -10.25 9.50 -0.49
C LYS A 163 -9.65 10.85 -0.87
N PHE A 164 -10.05 11.93 -0.22
CA PHE A 164 -9.61 13.28 -0.55
C PHE A 164 -8.08 13.42 -0.41
N TYR A 165 -7.52 12.96 0.71
CA TYR A 165 -6.07 12.97 0.91
C TYR A 165 -5.33 12.16 -0.16
N ASP A 166 -5.83 10.97 -0.51
CA ASP A 166 -5.24 10.12 -1.55
C ASP A 166 -5.21 10.82 -2.91
N VAL A 167 -6.20 11.67 -3.21
CA VAL A 167 -6.26 12.46 -4.45
C VAL A 167 -5.27 13.62 -4.41
N CYS A 168 -5.23 14.39 -3.31
CA CYS A 168 -4.38 15.58 -3.21
C CYS A 168 -2.88 15.26 -3.04
N SER A 169 -2.54 14.16 -2.38
CA SER A 169 -1.15 13.82 -2.03
C SER A 169 -0.36 13.12 -3.14
N LYS A 170 -1.00 12.81 -4.28
CA LYS A 170 -0.35 12.06 -5.36
C LYS A 170 0.63 12.93 -6.15
N LEU A 171 1.84 12.42 -6.29
CA LEU A 171 2.90 13.05 -7.08
C LEU A 171 2.56 13.01 -8.58
N PRO A 172 2.99 14.01 -9.38
CA PRO A 172 2.64 14.12 -10.79
C PRO A 172 2.96 12.88 -11.63
N TYR A 173 4.10 12.24 -11.32
CA TYR A 173 4.64 11.06 -12.01
C TYR A 173 4.10 9.72 -11.48
N THR A 174 3.27 9.72 -10.43
CA THR A 174 2.63 8.49 -9.94
C THR A 174 1.38 8.20 -10.76
N SER A 175 1.24 6.97 -11.25
CA SER A 175 0.04 6.57 -11.97
C SER A 175 -1.21 6.70 -11.10
N ARG A 176 -2.26 7.30 -11.66
CA ARG A 176 -3.55 7.54 -10.99
C ARG A 176 -4.56 6.41 -11.23
N ALA A 177 -4.26 5.49 -12.14
CA ALA A 177 -5.20 4.44 -12.57
C ALA A 177 -5.72 3.59 -11.39
N SER A 178 -4.85 3.17 -10.47
CA SER A 178 -5.28 2.39 -9.30
C SER A 178 -6.14 3.19 -8.32
N LEU A 179 -5.90 4.50 -8.20
CA LEU A 179 -6.69 5.37 -7.33
C LEU A 179 -8.08 5.58 -7.93
N VAL A 180 -8.15 5.92 -9.21
CA VAL A 180 -9.40 6.05 -9.97
C VAL A 180 -10.22 4.77 -9.89
N GLN A 181 -9.59 3.61 -10.10
CA GLN A 181 -10.24 2.30 -9.96
C GLN A 181 -10.82 2.09 -8.55
N SER A 182 -10.11 2.53 -7.50
CA SER A 182 -10.58 2.41 -6.12
C SER A 182 -11.75 3.33 -5.78
N ILE A 183 -11.89 4.45 -6.49
CA ILE A 183 -13.00 5.41 -6.32
C ILE A 183 -14.23 4.92 -7.09
N ILE A 184 -14.06 4.54 -8.36
CA ILE A 184 -15.17 4.11 -9.24
C ILE A 184 -15.70 2.73 -8.83
N ARG A 185 -14.82 1.81 -8.41
CA ARG A 185 -15.19 0.44 -8.03
C ARG A 185 -14.66 0.12 -6.64
N PRO A 186 -15.28 0.68 -5.59
CA PRO A 186 -14.88 0.38 -4.22
C PRO A 186 -15.07 -1.12 -3.97
N LYS A 187 -14.04 -1.74 -3.37
CA LYS A 187 -14.10 -3.15 -2.99
C LYS A 187 -14.75 -3.25 -1.61
N HIS A 188 -15.57 -4.28 -1.41
CA HIS A 188 -16.04 -4.63 -0.08
C HIS A 188 -14.84 -4.93 0.83
N PHE A 189 -14.82 -4.32 2.01
CA PHE A 189 -13.77 -4.50 3.01
C PHE A 189 -14.44 -4.85 4.33
N SER A 190 -14.13 -6.04 4.86
CA SER A 190 -14.43 -6.40 6.24
C SER A 190 -13.18 -6.87 6.95
N ALA A 191 -13.02 -6.42 8.18
CA ALA A 191 -11.95 -6.83 9.08
C ALA A 191 -12.50 -6.79 10.51
N ALA A 192 -11.99 -7.65 11.39
CA ALA A 192 -12.45 -7.73 12.78
C ALA A 192 -12.40 -6.37 13.50
N ALA A 193 -11.40 -5.54 13.22
CA ALA A 193 -11.31 -4.19 13.77
C ALA A 193 -12.43 -3.26 13.26
N THR A 194 -12.80 -3.36 11.98
CA THR A 194 -13.90 -2.59 11.40
C THR A 194 -15.23 -3.05 11.95
N GLU A 195 -15.45 -4.36 12.08
CA GLU A 195 -16.65 -4.93 12.67
C GLU A 195 -16.81 -4.50 14.12
N TYR A 196 -15.74 -4.57 14.91
CA TYR A 196 -15.72 -4.06 16.28
C TYR A 196 -16.11 -2.58 16.34
N GLY A 197 -15.55 -1.75 15.45
CA GLY A 197 -15.90 -0.34 15.37
C GLY A 197 -17.38 -0.12 15.07
N VAL A 198 -17.94 -0.89 14.13
CA VAL A 198 -19.38 -0.83 13.79
C VAL A 198 -20.26 -1.24 14.96
N THR A 199 -19.90 -2.26 15.74
CA THR A 199 -20.75 -2.73 16.84
C THR A 199 -20.71 -1.82 18.07
N HIS A 200 -19.59 -1.13 18.30
CA HIS A 200 -19.40 -0.28 19.49
C HIS A 200 -19.61 1.22 19.20
N GLU A 201 -19.96 1.59 17.97
CA GLU A 201 -20.18 2.99 17.58
C GLU A 201 -21.27 3.66 18.42
N GLU A 202 -22.40 2.99 18.65
CA GLU A 202 -23.51 3.51 19.46
C GLU A 202 -23.11 3.76 20.92
N GLU A 203 -22.35 2.84 21.52
CA GLU A 203 -21.84 2.97 22.87
C GLU A 203 -20.84 4.14 22.99
N ALA A 204 -19.96 4.29 22.00
CA ALA A 204 -19.02 5.39 21.94
C ALA A 204 -19.73 6.76 21.84
N ILE A 205 -20.77 6.86 21.00
CA ILE A 205 -21.60 8.08 20.88
C ILE A 205 -22.28 8.41 22.21
N ARG A 206 -22.86 7.41 22.90
CA ARG A 206 -23.50 7.60 24.21
C ARG A 206 -22.51 8.06 25.27
N THR A 207 -21.31 7.48 25.29
CA THR A 207 -20.26 7.87 26.24
C THR A 207 -19.79 9.30 25.97
N LEU A 208 -19.63 9.66 24.68
CA LEU A 208 -19.24 11.00 24.28
C LEU A 208 -20.33 12.03 24.64
N SER A 209 -21.61 11.73 24.42
CA SER A 209 -22.70 12.66 24.74
C SER A 209 -22.78 12.94 26.26
N GLN A 210 -22.58 11.92 27.08
CA GLN A 210 -22.48 12.04 28.54
C GLN A 210 -21.28 12.90 28.96
N ALA A 211 -20.11 12.69 28.37
CA ALA A 211 -18.89 13.43 28.70
C ALA A 211 -18.93 14.90 28.25
N VAL A 212 -19.54 15.18 27.08
CA VAL A 212 -19.65 16.53 26.50
C VAL A 212 -20.83 17.32 27.11
N GLY A 213 -21.69 16.67 27.93
CA GLY A 213 -22.75 17.34 28.66
C GLY A 213 -23.89 17.87 27.78
N LYS A 214 -24.09 17.33 26.57
CA LYS A 214 -25.22 17.72 25.70
C LYS A 214 -26.45 16.88 26.01
N LYS A 215 -27.44 17.51 26.66
CA LYS A 215 -28.85 17.12 26.63
C LYS A 215 -29.34 17.17 25.17
N ASN A 216 -30.18 16.19 24.83
CA ASN A 216 -30.93 16.09 23.58
C ASN A 216 -31.53 17.42 23.13
#